data_AF-A0A975DBT3-F1
#
_entry.id   AF-A0A975DBT3-F1
#
_cell.length_a   1.000
_cell.length_b   1.000
_cell.length_c   1.000
_cell.angle_alpha   90.00
_cell.angle_beta   90.00
_cell.angle_gamma   90.00
#
_symmetry.space_group_name_H-M   'P 1'
#
loop_
_entity.id
_entity.type
_entity.pdbx_description
1 polymer ?
#
loop_
_entity_poly.entity_id
_entity_poly.type
_entity_poly.pdbx_seq_one_letter_code
_entity_poly.pdbx_strand_id
1 'polypeptide(L)'
;MIKLEIGALIVLVTAILPCLICGYLIVFHGRRGLISGWDDSKFSNPEGAGKLVGISLIIMALLLGLATLLWFAQLITEIMLIYAIVPISLVPVLTLVYVKIKFSVK
;
A
#
# COMPACT_ATOMS: atom_id res chain seq x y z
N MET A 1 5.24 -20.72 -18.10
CA MET A 1 4.22 -21.02 -17.07
C MET A 1 4.83 -20.91 -15.67
N ILE A 2 5.70 -21.82 -15.24
CA ILE A 2 6.34 -21.82 -13.91
C ILE A 2 6.95 -20.46 -13.47
N LYS A 3 7.67 -19.75 -14.36
CA LYS A 3 8.26 -18.44 -14.01
C LYS A 3 7.22 -17.36 -13.69
N LEU A 4 6.10 -17.34 -14.41
CA LEU A 4 5.00 -16.40 -14.19
C LEU A 4 4.28 -16.70 -12.87
N GLU A 5 4.04 -17.98 -12.59
CA GLU A 5 3.40 -18.46 -11.36
C GLU A 5 4.24 -18.11 -10.13
N ILE A 6 5.55 -18.40 -10.17
CA ILE A 6 6.48 -18.06 -9.09
C ILE A 6 6.54 -16.53 -8.90
N GLY A 7 6.62 -15.76 -9.99
CA GLY A 7 6.63 -14.29 -9.91
C GLY A 7 5.37 -13.73 -9.27
N ALA A 8 4.19 -14.20 -9.70
CA ALA A 8 2.91 -13.78 -9.14
C ALA A 8 2.78 -14.18 -7.66
N LEU A 9 3.24 -15.38 -7.29
CA LEU A 9 3.24 -15.86 -5.91
C LEU A 9 4.14 -15.00 -5.01
N ILE A 10 5.33 -14.63 -5.50
CA ILE A 10 6.24 -13.73 -4.77
C ILE A 10 5.52 -12.40 -4.51
N VAL A 11 4.97 -11.75 -5.55
CA VAL A 11 4.28 -10.46 -5.39
C VAL A 11 3.10 -10.58 -4.43
N LEU A 12 2.33 -11.67 -4.50
CA LEU A 12 1.23 -11.94 -3.59
C LEU A 12 1.68 -11.98 -2.13
N VAL A 13 2.70 -12.78 -1.83
CA VAL A 13 3.14 -13.05 -0.46
C VAL A 13 3.99 -11.92 0.12
N THR A 14 4.82 -11.26 -0.68
CA THR A 14 5.76 -10.26 -0.18
C THR A 14 5.25 -8.82 -0.27
N ALA A 15 4.29 -8.54 -1.14
CA ALA A 15 3.78 -7.19 -1.33
C ALA A 15 2.27 -7.08 -1.04
N ILE A 16 1.44 -7.85 -1.75
CA ILE A 16 -0.02 -7.69 -1.69
C ILE A 16 -0.54 -8.03 -0.30
N LEU A 17 -0.27 -9.24 0.21
CA LEU A 17 -0.78 -9.69 1.50
C LEU A 17 -0.29 -8.82 2.67
N PRO A 18 1.01 -8.51 2.82
CA PRO A 18 1.48 -7.67 3.93
C PRO A 18 0.84 -6.28 3.90
N CYS A 19 0.73 -5.65 2.72
CA CYS A 19 0.14 -4.32 2.61
C CYS A 19 -1.36 -4.34 2.90
N LEU A 20 -2.08 -5.37 2.44
CA LEU A 20 -3.50 -5.53 2.71
C LEU A 20 -3.77 -5.79 4.19
N ILE A 21 -2.99 -6.67 4.83
CA ILE A 21 -3.11 -7.00 6.26
C ILE A 21 -2.79 -5.77 7.10
N CYS A 22 -1.66 -5.10 6.87
CA CYS A 22 -1.29 -3.89 7.60
C CYS A 22 -2.32 -2.78 7.42
N GLY A 23 -2.76 -2.54 6.18
CA GLY A 23 -3.80 -1.56 5.88
C GLY A 23 -5.11 -1.87 6.61
N TYR A 24 -5.56 -3.13 6.58
CA TYR A 24 -6.75 -3.59 7.30
C TYR A 24 -6.63 -3.36 8.82
N LEU A 25 -5.50 -3.75 9.43
CA LEU A 25 -5.26 -3.58 10.86
C LEU A 25 -5.20 -2.09 11.27
N ILE A 26 -4.66 -1.22 10.42
CA ILE A 26 -4.63 0.22 10.66
C ILE A 26 -6.04 0.81 10.58
N VAL A 27 -6.80 0.49 9.52
CA VAL A 27 -8.11 1.10 9.25
C VAL A 27 -9.18 0.63 10.24
N PHE A 28 -9.27 -0.68 10.46
CA PHE A 28 -10.39 -1.28 11.20
C PHE A 28 -10.04 -1.63 12.65
N HIS A 29 -8.76 -1.87 12.96
CA HIS A 29 -8.30 -2.20 14.32
C HIS A 29 -7.49 -1.09 14.97
N GLY A 30 -7.34 0.06 14.31
CA GLY A 30 -6.64 1.22 14.86
C GLY A 30 -5.16 0.98 15.18
N ARG A 31 -4.52 -0.05 14.59
CA ARG A 31 -3.11 -0.43 14.82
C ARG A 31 -2.12 0.54 14.16
N ARG A 32 -2.26 1.84 14.42
CA ARG A 32 -1.44 2.92 13.84
C ARG A 32 0.06 2.80 14.16
N GLY A 33 0.43 2.09 15.23
CA GLY A 33 1.82 1.76 15.54
C GLY A 33 2.53 0.89 14.49
N LEU A 34 1.81 0.31 13.54
CA LEU A 34 2.41 -0.34 12.36
C LEU A 34 2.99 0.68 11.36
N ILE A 35 2.60 1.94 11.46
CA ILE A 35 3.18 3.04 10.66
C ILE A 35 4.50 3.43 11.34
N SER A 36 5.61 3.30 10.62
CA SER A 36 6.93 3.60 11.16
C SER A 36 7.04 5.04 11.68
N GLY A 37 7.54 5.19 12.91
CA GLY A 37 7.71 6.50 13.56
C GLY A 37 6.42 7.21 13.94
N TRP A 38 5.29 6.50 13.97
CA TRP A 38 4.00 7.05 14.33
C TRP A 38 3.91 7.42 15.81
N ASP A 39 3.33 8.59 16.08
CA ASP A 39 3.10 9.13 17.40
C ASP A 39 1.81 9.94 17.36
N ASP A 40 0.78 9.50 18.10
CA ASP A 40 -0.54 10.12 18.09
C ASP A 40 -0.45 11.61 18.54
N SER A 41 0.56 12.00 19.34
CA SER A 41 0.73 13.39 19.81
C SER A 41 1.12 14.39 18.72
N LYS A 42 1.65 13.91 17.58
CA LYS A 42 2.06 14.76 16.46
C LYS A 42 0.90 15.13 15.53
N PHE A 43 -0.27 14.54 15.73
CA PHE A 43 -1.41 14.70 14.84
C PHE A 43 -2.64 15.27 15.57
N SER A 44 -3.28 16.27 14.96
CA SER A 44 -4.51 16.89 15.49
C SER A 44 -5.71 15.95 15.46
N ASN A 45 -5.72 14.99 14.53
CA ASN A 45 -6.66 13.89 14.48
C ASN A 45 -5.91 12.60 14.07
N PRO A 46 -5.30 11.89 15.03
CA PRO A 46 -4.46 10.73 14.75
C PRO A 46 -5.25 9.57 14.15
N GLU A 47 -6.52 9.41 14.51
CA GLU A 47 -7.36 8.34 13.97
C GLU A 47 -7.64 8.54 12.48
N GLY A 48 -8.09 9.74 12.08
CA GLY A 48 -8.36 10.06 10.68
C GLY A 48 -7.09 10.03 9.83
N ALA A 49 -5.99 10.57 10.37
CA ALA A 49 -4.67 10.56 9.77
C ALA A 49 -4.18 9.12 9.51
N GLY A 50 -4.26 8.25 10.52
CA GLY A 50 -3.87 6.85 10.42
C GLY A 50 -4.76 6.07 9.44
N LYS A 51 -6.09 6.28 9.49
CA LYS A 51 -7.03 5.64 8.54
C LYS A 51 -6.70 5.96 7.09
N LEU A 52 -6.33 7.20 6.76
CA LEU A 52 -5.91 7.56 5.41
C LEU A 52 -4.66 6.78 4.95
N VAL A 53 -3.65 6.64 5.82
CA VAL A 53 -2.45 5.84 5.52
C VAL A 53 -2.80 4.35 5.37
N GLY A 54 -3.69 3.82 6.20
CA GLY A 54 -4.14 2.43 6.06
C GLY A 54 -4.92 2.18 4.77
N ILE A 55 -5.80 3.10 4.38
CA ILE A 55 -6.56 3.02 3.11
C ILE A 55 -5.61 3.07 1.92
N SER A 56 -4.58 3.91 1.94
CA SER A 56 -3.62 4.00 0.84
C SER A 56 -2.81 2.71 0.65
N LEU A 57 -2.50 1.99 1.75
CA LEU A 57 -1.90 0.65 1.68
C LEU A 57 -2.85 -0.39 1.06
N ILE A 58 -4.14 -0.35 1.40
CA ILE A 58 -5.15 -1.23 0.79
C ILE A 58 -5.27 -0.94 -0.71
N ILE A 59 -5.38 0.34 -1.10
CA ILE A 59 -5.45 0.74 -2.51
C ILE A 59 -4.20 0.27 -3.26
N MET A 60 -3.01 0.46 -2.68
CA MET A 60 -1.76 -0.03 -3.27
C MET A 60 -1.78 -1.54 -3.48
N ALA A 61 -2.20 -2.32 -2.48
CA ALA A 61 -2.30 -3.78 -2.58
C ALA A 61 -3.28 -4.21 -3.69
N LEU A 62 -4.43 -3.55 -3.81
CA LEU A 62 -5.41 -3.83 -4.86
C LEU A 62 -4.87 -3.50 -6.26
N LEU A 63 -4.18 -2.37 -6.42
CA LEU A 63 -3.57 -1.98 -7.69
C LEU A 63 -2.43 -2.93 -8.09
N LEU A 64 -1.58 -3.34 -7.14
CA LEU A 64 -0.54 -4.34 -7.37
C LEU A 64 -1.15 -5.70 -7.75
N GLY A 65 -2.23 -6.11 -7.08
CA GLY A 65 -2.97 -7.32 -7.42
C GLY A 65 -3.52 -7.29 -8.83
N LEU A 66 -4.14 -6.18 -9.23
CA LEU A 66 -4.65 -5.99 -10.59
C LEU A 66 -3.51 -6.03 -11.63
N ALA A 67 -2.43 -5.29 -11.41
CA ALA A 67 -1.29 -5.28 -12.33
C ALA A 67 -0.64 -6.67 -12.48
N THR A 68 -0.49 -7.39 -11.37
CA THR A 68 0.05 -8.76 -11.36
C THR A 68 -0.89 -9.73 -12.07
N LEU A 69 -2.20 -9.60 -11.88
CA LEU A 69 -3.21 -10.42 -12.56
C LEU A 69 -3.17 -10.18 -14.08
N LEU A 70 -3.10 -8.92 -14.52
CA LEU A 70 -2.99 -8.57 -15.93
C LEU A 70 -1.71 -9.13 -16.57
N TRP A 71 -0.59 -9.06 -15.85
CA TRP A 71 0.68 -9.65 -16.29
C TRP A 71 0.63 -11.18 -16.33
N PHE A 72 0.04 -11.82 -15.32
CA PHE A 72 -0.14 -13.27 -15.25
C PHE A 72 -1.04 -13.78 -16.39
N ALA A 73 -2.10 -13.05 -16.72
CA ALA A 73 -2.97 -13.31 -17.86
C ALA A 73 -2.33 -12.96 -19.23
N GLN A 74 -1.06 -12.52 -19.22
CA GLN A 74 -0.29 -12.11 -20.40
C GLN A 74 -0.93 -10.96 -21.20
N LEU A 75 -1.78 -10.15 -20.55
CA LEU A 75 -2.41 -8.97 -21.16
C LEU A 75 -1.47 -7.76 -21.21
N ILE A 76 -0.46 -7.74 -20.36
CA ILE A 76 0.60 -6.71 -20.34
C ILE A 76 1.98 -7.36 -20.30
N THR A 77 2.99 -6.67 -20.82
CA THR A 77 4.38 -7.15 -20.80
C THR A 77 5.03 -6.91 -19.44
N GLU A 78 6.15 -7.59 -19.20
CA GLU A 78 6.95 -7.38 -17.98
C GLU A 78 7.44 -5.93 -17.83
N ILE A 79 7.81 -5.28 -18.93
CA ILE A 79 8.20 -3.87 -18.94
C ILE A 79 7.03 -2.97 -18.49
N MET A 80 5.82 -3.24 -18.98
CA MET A 80 4.62 -2.51 -18.56
C MET A 80 4.30 -2.73 -17.08
N LEU A 81 4.51 -3.95 -16.56
CA LEU A 81 4.35 -4.22 -15.12
C LEU A 81 5.32 -3.37 -14.28
N ILE A 82 6.60 -3.30 -14.67
CA ILE A 82 7.60 -2.48 -13.97
C ILE A 82 7.17 -1.01 -13.96
N TYR A 83 6.74 -0.47 -15.11
CA TYR A 83 6.24 0.90 -15.18
C TYR A 83 4.96 1.14 -14.37
N ALA A 84 4.13 0.12 -14.16
CA ALA A 84 2.94 0.21 -13.31
C ALA A 84 3.28 0.20 -11.82
N ILE A 85 4.24 -0.63 -11.38
CA ILE A 85 4.61 -0.78 -9.97
C ILE A 85 5.14 0.54 -9.38
N VAL A 86 5.95 1.29 -10.14
CA VAL A 86 6.54 2.55 -9.66
C VAL A 86 5.49 3.56 -9.16
N PRO A 87 4.52 4.02 -9.97
CA PRO A 87 3.50 4.95 -9.49
C PRO A 87 2.58 4.35 -8.43
N ILE A 88 2.28 3.04 -8.49
CA ILE A 88 1.47 2.37 -7.46
C ILE A 88 2.16 2.45 -6.09
N SER A 89 3.48 2.23 -6.03
CA SER A 89 4.25 2.30 -4.79
C SER A 89 4.31 3.71 -4.16
N LEU A 90 4.10 4.76 -4.96
CA LEU A 90 4.09 6.13 -4.47
C LEU A 90 2.80 6.51 -3.75
N VAL A 91 1.70 5.78 -3.93
CA VAL A 91 0.40 6.06 -3.31
C VAL A 91 0.48 6.22 -1.78
N PRO A 92 1.06 5.27 -1.01
CA PRO A 92 1.20 5.43 0.44
C PRO A 92 2.22 6.52 0.82
N VAL A 93 3.27 6.74 0.03
CA VAL A 93 4.28 7.77 0.29
C VAL A 93 3.64 9.17 0.20
N LEU A 94 2.92 9.44 -0.90
CA LEU A 94 2.22 10.70 -1.10
C LEU A 94 1.14 10.93 -0.04
N THR A 95 0.43 9.86 0.34
CA THR A 95 -0.57 9.91 1.40
C THR A 95 0.06 10.25 2.75
N LEU A 96 1.20 9.66 3.09
CA LEU A 96 1.91 9.94 4.33
C LEU A 96 2.38 11.41 4.39
N VAL A 97 2.92 11.93 3.29
CA VAL A 97 3.32 13.35 3.18
C VAL A 97 2.10 14.26 3.35
N TYR A 98 1.01 13.97 2.65
CA TYR A 98 -0.24 14.71 2.76
C TYR A 98 -0.77 14.73 4.20
N VAL A 99 -0.78 13.56 4.87
CA VAL A 99 -1.26 13.43 6.24
C VAL A 99 -0.39 14.23 7.21
N LYS A 100 0.94 14.18 7.06
CA LYS A 100 1.86 15.00 7.87
C LYS A 100 1.59 16.49 7.70
N ILE A 101 1.37 16.97 6.48
CA ILE A 101 1.12 18.40 6.24
C ILE A 101 -0.24 18.83 6.78
N LYS A 102 -1.30 18.05 6.51
CA LYS A 102 -2.67 18.43 6.84
C LYS A 102 -3.01 18.26 8.31
N PHE A 103 -2.48 17.23 8.96
CA PHE A 103 -2.85 16.85 10.33
C PHE A 103 -1.79 17.17 11.36
N SER A 104 -0.64 17.78 11.00
CA SER A 104 0.36 18.17 12.02
C SER A 104 -0.27 19.08 13.06
N VAL A 105 0.00 18.81 14.34
CA VAL A 105 -0.19 19.80 15.40
C VAL A 105 0.84 20.91 15.18
N LYS A 106 0.41 22.17 15.29
CA LYS A 106 1.29 23.35 15.24
C LYS A 106 1.86 23.65 16.61
#